data_AF-A0A958MA42-F1
#
_entry.id   AF-A0A958MA42-F1
#
_cell.length_a   1.000
_cell.length_b   1.000
_cell.length_c   1.000
_cell.angle_alpha   90.00
_cell.angle_beta   90.00
_cell.angle_gamma   90.00
#
_symmetry.space_group_name_H-M   'P 1'
#
loop_
_entity.id
_entity.type
_entity.pdbx_description
1 polymer ?
#
loop_
_entity_poly.entity_id
_entity_poly.type
_entity_poly.pdbx_seq_one_letter_code
_entity_poly.pdbx_strand_id
1 'polypeptide(L)' 'MNAILYYLSLPFIYLVSLLPFRLLYLLSDLLFVLVFHLIGYRKEVVRNNLRNAFPEKGEEEIR' A
#
# COMPACT_ATOMS: atom_id res chain seq x y z
N MET A 1 13.18 24.21 -8.00
CA MET A 1 12.34 23.34 -7.15
C MET A 1 12.59 21.84 -7.39
N ASN A 2 12.79 21.39 -8.64
CA ASN A 2 13.02 19.97 -8.95
C ASN A 2 14.38 19.43 -8.47
N ALA A 3 15.44 20.25 -8.46
CA ALA A 3 16.77 19.80 -8.04
C ALA A 3 16.82 19.37 -6.57
N ILE A 4 16.14 20.10 -5.68
CA ILE A 4 16.09 19.77 -4.25
C ILE A 4 15.35 18.45 -4.04
N LEU A 5 14.16 18.29 -4.64
CA LEU A 5 13.42 17.03 -4.56
C LEU A 5 14.22 15.86 -5.15
N TYR A 6 14.94 16.08 -6.24
CA TYR A 6 15.81 15.08 -6.85
C TYR A 6 16.92 14.64 -5.88
N TYR A 7 17.71 15.58 -5.35
CA TYR A 7 18.82 15.25 -4.45
C TYR A 7 18.37 14.70 -3.09
N LEU A 8 17.15 15.01 -2.64
CA LEU A 8 16.57 14.41 -1.44
C LEU A 8 16.01 13.00 -1.69
N SER A 9 15.36 12.76 -2.83
CA SER A 9 14.78 11.46 -3.15
C SER A 9 15.83 10.43 -3.59
N LEU A 10 16.90 10.86 -4.25
CA LEU A 10 17.98 9.98 -4.72
C LEU A 10 18.58 9.06 -3.64
N PRO A 11 19.06 9.57 -2.48
CA PRO A 11 19.62 8.70 -1.45
C PRO A 11 18.57 7.75 -0.85
N PHE A 12 17.33 8.22 -0.69
CA PHE A 12 16.24 7.38 -0.21
C PHE A 12 15.94 6.22 -1.16
N ILE A 13 15.79 6.50 -2.46
CA ILE A 13 15.55 5.48 -3.48
C ILE A 13 16.72 4.51 -3.56
N TYR A 14 17.96 5.01 -3.48
CA TYR A 14 19.16 4.18 -3.51
C TYR A 14 19.20 3.21 -2.33
N LEU A 15 18.89 3.66 -1.11
CA LEU A 15 18.79 2.80 0.08
C LEU A 15 17.73 1.70 -0.10
N VAL A 16 16.56 2.05 -0.61
CA VAL A 16 15.49 1.06 -0.88
C VAL A 16 15.93 0.07 -1.96
N SER A 17 16.64 0.51 -3.01
CA SER A 17 17.10 -0.37 -4.09
C SER A 17 18.13 -1.41 -3.67
N LEU A 18 18.86 -1.15 -2.58
CA LEU A 18 19.85 -2.08 -2.02
C LEU A 18 19.23 -3.13 -1.10
N LEU A 19 17.95 -2.98 -0.73
CA LEU A 19 17.29 -3.93 0.15
C LEU A 19 17.09 -5.29 -0.55
N PRO A 20 17.43 -6.42 0.10
CA PRO A 20 17.06 -7.73 -0.40
C PRO A 20 15.53 -7.87 -0.48
N PHE A 21 15.05 -8.66 -1.44
CA PHE A 21 13.62 -8.84 -1.70
C PHE A 21 12.80 -9.14 -0.45
N ARG A 22 13.32 -9.95 0.49
CA ARG A 22 12.64 -10.27 1.75
C ARG A 22 12.28 -9.02 2.57
N LEU A 23 13.18 -8.03 2.64
CA LEU A 23 12.93 -6.79 3.37
C LEU A 23 11.96 -5.88 2.63
N LEU A 24 11.97 -5.89 1.30
CA LEU A 24 10.98 -5.16 0.49
C LEU A 24 9.57 -5.72 0.72
N TYR A 25 9.43 -7.05 0.79
CA TYR A 25 8.15 -7.68 1.14
C TYR A 25 7.70 -7.32 2.55
N LEU A 26 8.60 -7.35 3.54
CA LEU A 26 8.27 -6.94 4.91
C LEU A 26 7.84 -5.46 4.97
N LEU A 27 8.51 -4.58 4.22
CA LEU A 27 8.13 -3.18 4.10
C LEU A 27 6.74 -3.02 3.46
N SER A 28 6.43 -3.81 2.43
CA SER A 28 5.10 -3.83 1.81
C SER A 28 4.02 -4.23 2.81
N ASP A 29 4.26 -5.27 3.62
CA ASP A 29 3.31 -5.71 4.64
C ASP A 29 3.08 -4.63 5.71
N LEU A 30 4.16 -3.96 6.15
CA LEU A 30 4.06 -2.85 7.10
C LEU A 30 3.27 -1.68 6.52
N LEU A 31 3.54 -1.30 5.27
CA LEU A 31 2.80 -0.24 4.58
C LEU A 31 1.33 -0.61 4.39
N PHE A 32 1.02 -1.87 4.10
CA PHE A 32 -0.35 -2.37 4.06
C PHE A 32 -1.06 -2.16 5.40
N VAL A 33 -0.44 -2.55 6.51
CA VAL A 33 -1.02 -2.33 7.85
C VAL A 33 -1.19 -0.84 8.13
N LEU A 34 -0.20 -0.01 7.83
CA LEU A 34 -0.28 1.43 8.06
C LEU A 34 -1.41 2.08 7.24
N VAL A 35 -1.46 1.83 5.93
CA VAL A 35 -2.42 2.49 5.03
C VAL A 35 -3.83 1.93 5.21
N PHE A 36 -3.96 0.60 5.22
CA PHE A 36 -5.25 -0.05 5.30
C PHE A 36 -5.78 -0.06 6.73
N HIS A 37 -5.00 -0.46 7.74
CA HIS A 37 -5.52 -0.59 9.10
C HIS A 37 -5.51 0.73 9.87
N LEU A 38 -4.38 1.44 9.90
CA LEU A 38 -4.22 2.64 10.74
C LEU A 38 -4.84 3.90 10.11
N ILE A 39 -4.49 4.20 8.86
CA ILE A 39 -5.03 5.39 8.16
C ILE A 39 -6.47 5.14 7.70
N GLY A 40 -6.84 3.87 7.45
CA GLY A 40 -8.18 3.53 6.97
C GLY A 40 -8.45 3.97 5.54
N TYR A 41 -7.40 4.16 4.74
CA TYR A 41 -7.53 4.73 3.40
C TYR A 41 -8.36 3.84 2.47
N ARG A 42 -9.37 4.44 1.81
CA ARG A 42 -10.20 3.85 0.73
C ARG A 42 -10.92 2.52 1.05
N LYS A 43 -11.14 2.19 2.32
CA LYS A 43 -11.88 0.99 2.74
C LYS A 43 -13.25 0.84 2.05
N GLU A 44 -14.01 1.93 1.95
CA GLU A 44 -15.35 1.90 1.32
C GLU A 44 -15.28 1.64 -0.18
N VAL A 45 -14.32 2.24 -0.87
CA VAL A 45 -14.12 2.03 -2.31
C VAL A 45 -13.73 0.58 -2.58
N VAL A 46 -12.83 0.02 -1.77
CA VAL A 46 -12.46 -1.40 -1.85
C VAL A 46 -13.68 -2.30 -1.64
N ARG A 47 -14.47 -2.04 -0.59
CA ARG A 47 -15.67 -2.84 -0.28
C ARG A 47 -16.72 -2.75 -1.38
N ASN A 48 -16.99 -1.55 -1.90
CA ASN A 48 -17.93 -1.37 -3.00
C ASN A 48 -17.45 -2.05 -4.28
N ASN A 49 -16.15 -2.00 -4.58
CA ASN A 49 -15.59 -2.73 -5.72
C ASN A 49 -15.71 -4.24 -5.54
N LEU A 50 -15.49 -4.77 -4.33
CA LEU A 50 -15.66 -6.19 -4.04
C LEU A 50 -17.13 -6.63 -4.17
N ARG A 51 -18.09 -5.84 -3.68
CA ARG A 51 -19.53 -6.10 -3.86
C ARG A 51 -19.92 -6.13 -5.34
N ASN A 52 -19.38 -5.22 -6.14
CA ASN A 52 -19.66 -5.16 -7.57
C ASN A 52 -19.00 -6.31 -8.35
N ALA A 53 -17.81 -6.73 -7.94
CA ALA A 53 -17.07 -7.82 -8.59
C ALA A 53 -17.58 -9.22 -8.19
N PHE A 54 -18.12 -9.35 -6.97
CA PHE A 54 -18.60 -10.61 -6.40
C PHE A 54 -20.02 -10.44 -5.79
N PRO A 55 -21.04 -10.15 -6.62
CA PRO A 55 -22.40 -9.91 -6.14
C PRO A 55 -23.05 -11.14 -5.47
N GLU A 56 -22.54 -12.34 -5.74
CA GLU A 56 -23.02 -13.60 -5.16
C GLU A 56 -22.52 -13.86 -3.73
N LYS A 57 -21.54 -13.09 -3.24
CA LYS A 57 -20.94 -13.29 -1.92
C LYS A 57 -21.64 -12.48 -0.84
N GLY A 58 -21.72 -13.07 0.35
CA GLY A 58 -22.31 -12.40 1.51
C GLY A 58 -21.42 -11.28 2.07
N GLU A 59 -22.02 -10.36 2.83
CA GLU A 59 -21.30 -9.25 3.49
C GLU A 59 -20.19 -9.72 4.44
N GLU A 60 -20.31 -10.90 5.05
CA GLU A 60 -19.26 -11.49 5.89
C GLU A 60 -18.03 -11.94 5.09
N GLU A 61 -18.19 -12.30 3.82
CA GLU A 61 -17.09 -12.73 2.95
C GLU A 61 -16.35 -11.54 2.31
N ILE A 62 -16.98 -10.36 2.28
CA ILE A 62 -16.46 -9.13 1.67
C ILE A 62 -15.80 -8.19 2.70
N ARG A 63 -15.81 -8.56 3.98
CA ARG A 63 -15.42 -7.70 5.11
C ARG A 63 -13.92 -7.40 5.20
#